data_AF-A0A3B8TML3-F1
#
_entry.id   AF-A0A3B8TML3-F1
#
_cell.length_a   1.000
_cell.length_b   1.000
_cell.length_c   1.000
_cell.angle_alpha   90.00
_cell.angle_beta   90.00
_cell.angle_gamma   90.00
#
_symmetry.space_group_name_H-M   'P 1'
#
loop_
_entity.id
_entity.type
_entity.pdbx_description
1 polymer ?
#
loop_
_entity_poly.entity_id
_entity_poly.type
_entity_poly.pdbx_seq_one_letter_code
_entity_poly.pdbx_strand_id
1 'polypeptide(L)'
;MTDEQFNTYWAICENESHLRYPYCYDEPCAVSDMVLQPWIQQKVFDGTIDGKRFQDYSTGMMLCIEDGFSGLGQFRMTSAPVANFIKDDRKMAPWMTDNPKSYPKKYFEI
;
A
#
# COMPACT_ATOMS: atom_id res chain seq x y z
N MET A 1 -24.11 3.29 16.53
CA MET A 1 -23.60 2.06 15.91
C MET A 1 -24.57 0.95 16.31
N THR A 2 -25.13 0.23 15.34
CA THR A 2 -26.06 -0.87 15.64
C THR A 2 -25.28 -2.12 16.05
N ASP A 3 -25.91 -3.05 16.78
CA ASP A 3 -25.26 -4.28 17.26
C ASP A 3 -24.65 -5.11 16.11
N GLU A 4 -25.26 -5.04 14.92
CA GLU A 4 -24.80 -5.69 13.70
C GLU A 4 -23.47 -5.13 13.18
N GLN A 5 -23.28 -3.80 13.26
CA GLN A 5 -22.05 -3.14 12.85
C GLN A 5 -20.89 -3.47 13.80
N PHE A 6 -21.17 -3.55 15.10
CA PHE A 6 -20.20 -3.94 16.12
C PHE A 6 -19.72 -5.39 15.93
N ASN A 7 -20.65 -6.32 15.70
CA ASN A 7 -20.32 -7.73 15.49
C ASN A 7 -19.51 -7.96 14.20
N THR A 8 -19.81 -7.22 13.14
CA THR A 8 -19.07 -7.29 11.87
C THR A 8 -17.63 -6.82 12.03
N TYR A 9 -17.42 -5.72 12.78
CA TYR A 9 -16.08 -5.19 13.06
C TYR A 9 -15.19 -6.21 13.79
N TRP A 10 -15.74 -6.88 14.82
CA TRP A 10 -15.01 -7.88 15.59
C TRP A 10 -14.71 -9.15 14.80
N ALA A 11 -15.64 -9.62 13.99
CA ALA A 11 -15.43 -10.77 13.11
C ALA A 11 -14.29 -10.52 12.09
N ILE A 12 -14.13 -9.30 11.59
CA ILE A 12 -13.00 -8.92 10.72
C ILE A 12 -11.69 -8.90 11.53
N CYS A 13 -11.71 -8.30 12.73
CA CYS A 13 -10.52 -8.20 13.58
C CYS A 13 -9.98 -9.56 14.02
N GLU A 14 -10.83 -10.51 14.37
CA GLU A 14 -10.41 -11.87 14.76
C GLU A 14 -9.76 -12.62 13.59
N ASN A 15 -10.36 -12.56 12.41
CA ASN A 15 -9.85 -13.23 11.21
C ASN A 15 -8.51 -12.62 10.73
N GLU A 16 -8.31 -11.32 10.91
CA GLU A 16 -7.10 -10.61 10.45
C GLU A 16 -6.04 -10.37 11.53
N SER A 17 -6.30 -10.77 12.78
CA SER A 17 -5.44 -10.54 13.95
C SER A 17 -3.98 -10.98 13.74
N HIS A 18 -3.76 -12.11 13.07
CA HIS A 18 -2.45 -12.68 12.74
C HIS A 18 -1.64 -11.89 11.68
N LEU A 19 -2.25 -10.86 11.10
CA LEU A 19 -1.63 -9.93 10.14
C LEU A 19 -1.27 -8.58 10.78
N ARG A 20 -1.67 -8.33 12.04
CA ARG A 20 -1.46 -7.07 12.75
C ARG A 20 -0.18 -7.11 13.61
N TYR A 21 0.53 -6.00 13.73
CA TYR A 21 1.68 -5.88 14.63
C TYR A 21 1.21 -6.01 16.10
N PRO A 22 1.89 -6.80 16.95
CA PRO A 22 1.52 -6.99 18.35
C PRO A 22 1.73 -5.76 19.25
N TYR A 23 2.16 -4.61 18.71
CA TYR A 23 2.33 -3.37 19.47
C TYR A 23 1.41 -2.24 19.01
N CYS A 24 0.55 -2.47 18.01
CA CYS A 24 -0.25 -1.39 17.42
C CYS A 24 -1.66 -1.27 17.99
N TYR A 25 -2.28 -2.34 18.50
CA TYR A 25 -3.67 -2.31 18.97
C TYR A 25 -3.96 -3.46 19.94
N ASP A 26 -3.39 -3.42 21.15
CA ASP A 26 -3.71 -4.39 22.23
C ASP A 26 -5.06 -4.10 22.90
N GLU A 27 -5.66 -2.92 22.64
CA GLU A 27 -7.00 -2.58 23.10
C GLU A 27 -8.00 -2.49 21.94
N PRO A 28 -9.26 -2.89 22.19
CA PRO A 28 -10.40 -2.52 21.35
C PRO A 28 -10.40 -1.02 21.01
N CYS A 29 -10.02 -0.63 19.79
CA CYS A 29 -10.30 0.74 19.37
C CYS A 29 -11.82 0.88 19.19
N ALA A 30 -12.42 1.75 19.99
CA ALA A 30 -13.83 2.06 19.85
C ALA A 30 -14.04 2.75 18.50
N VAL A 31 -15.17 2.49 17.83
CA VAL A 31 -15.48 3.13 16.54
C VAL A 31 -15.53 4.66 16.67
N SER A 32 -15.74 5.20 17.88
CA SER A 32 -15.60 6.63 18.18
C SER A 32 -14.22 7.20 17.88
N ASP A 33 -13.20 6.35 17.84
CA ASP A 33 -11.79 6.75 17.71
C ASP A 33 -11.30 6.59 16.27
N MET A 34 -12.20 6.22 15.35
CA MET A 34 -11.88 5.97 13.95
C MET A 34 -12.33 7.13 13.05
N VAL A 35 -11.59 7.33 11.97
CA VAL A 35 -11.98 8.22 10.87
C VAL A 35 -12.44 7.37 9.69
N LEU A 36 -13.69 7.59 9.26
CA LEU A 36 -14.20 6.98 8.04
C LEU A 36 -13.68 7.77 6.83
N GLN A 37 -13.19 7.05 5.83
CA GLN A 37 -12.78 7.62 4.55
C GLN A 37 -13.51 6.91 3.41
N PRO A 38 -13.89 7.63 2.35
CA PRO A 38 -14.37 7.00 1.12
C PRO A 38 -13.32 6.06 0.55
N TRP A 39 -13.77 4.93 0.03
CA TRP A 39 -12.86 3.99 -0.64
C TRP A 39 -12.37 4.58 -1.97
N ILE A 40 -11.05 4.72 -2.11
CA ILE A 40 -10.43 5.13 -3.36
C ILE A 40 -10.02 3.88 -4.14
N GLN A 41 -10.63 3.70 -5.31
CA GLN A 41 -10.29 2.60 -6.21
C GLN A 41 -8.88 2.80 -6.77
N GLN A 42 -7.96 1.93 -6.36
CA GLN A 42 -6.57 1.95 -6.80
C GLN A 42 -6.40 1.17 -8.11
N LYS A 43 -5.48 1.62 -8.96
CA LYS A 43 -5.07 0.87 -10.15
C LYS A 43 -4.12 -0.26 -9.77
N VAL A 44 -4.21 -1.34 -10.52
CA VAL A 44 -3.31 -2.49 -10.43
C VAL A 44 -2.33 -2.43 -11.59
N PHE A 45 -1.09 -2.79 -11.32
CA PHE A 45 0.01 -2.78 -12.27
C PHE A 45 0.54 -4.20 -12.47
N ASP A 46 0.71 -4.59 -13.74
CA ASP A 46 1.35 -5.85 -14.09
C ASP A 46 2.87 -5.74 -13.97
N GLY A 47 3.46 -6.61 -13.16
CA GLY A 47 4.90 -6.71 -12.95
C GLY A 47 5.42 -8.13 -13.13
N THR A 48 6.74 -8.29 -13.27
CA THR A 48 7.39 -9.61 -13.26
C THR A 48 8.72 -9.52 -12.52
N ILE A 49 8.96 -10.45 -11.59
CA ILE A 49 10.23 -10.63 -10.89
C ILE A 49 10.59 -12.12 -11.04
N ASP A 50 11.78 -12.43 -11.56
CA ASP A 50 12.26 -13.80 -11.79
C ASP A 50 11.26 -14.71 -12.52
N GLY A 51 10.62 -14.16 -13.57
CA GLY A 51 9.61 -14.88 -14.37
C GLY A 51 8.26 -15.09 -13.69
N LYS A 52 8.12 -14.76 -12.40
CA LYS A 52 6.85 -14.76 -11.68
C LYS A 52 6.12 -13.45 -11.94
N ARG A 53 4.86 -13.54 -12.38
CA ARG A 53 3.98 -12.39 -12.62
C ARG A 53 3.30 -11.94 -11.35
N PHE A 54 3.09 -10.64 -11.24
CA PHE A 54 2.40 -10.01 -10.12
C PHE A 54 1.42 -8.96 -10.64
N GLN A 55 0.32 -8.80 -9.91
CA GLN A 55 -0.69 -7.78 -10.14
C GLN A 55 -0.82 -6.99 -8.84
N ASP A 56 -0.12 -5.87 -8.78
CA ASP A 56 0.06 -5.15 -7.54
C ASP A 56 -0.57 -3.76 -7.58
N TYR A 57 -1.06 -3.34 -6.44
CA TYR A 57 -1.34 -1.95 -6.15
C TYR A 57 -0.02 -1.22 -5.91
N SER A 58 0.03 0.06 -6.28
CA SER A 58 1.19 0.92 -6.07
C SER A 58 0.83 2.17 -5.29
N THR A 59 1.71 2.55 -4.37
CA THR A 59 1.67 3.85 -3.70
C THR A 59 3.04 4.49 -3.73
N GLY A 60 3.06 5.82 -3.74
CA GLY A 60 4.28 6.63 -3.75
C GLY A 60 4.25 7.68 -2.67
N MET A 61 5.43 8.12 -2.24
CA MET A 61 5.57 9.25 -1.33
C MET A 61 6.18 10.43 -2.07
N MET A 62 5.70 11.63 -1.76
CA MET A 62 6.38 12.87 -2.14
C MET A 62 7.24 13.34 -0.97
N LEU A 63 8.46 13.78 -1.27
CA LEU A 63 9.33 14.43 -0.29
C LEU A 63 9.09 15.93 -0.37
N CYS A 64 8.50 16.49 0.69
CA CYS A 64 8.33 17.92 0.86
C CYS A 64 9.17 18.39 2.06
N ILE A 65 9.94 19.46 1.88
CA ILE A 65 10.73 20.11 2.94
C ILE A 65 10.18 21.52 3.07
N GLU A 66 9.72 21.89 4.26
CA GLU A 66 8.97 23.13 4.49
C GLU A 66 7.80 23.22 3.50
N ASP A 67 7.69 24.36 2.80
CA ASP A 67 6.66 24.61 1.78
C ASP A 67 7.11 24.21 0.36
N GLY A 68 8.22 23.46 0.24
CA GLY A 68 8.84 23.11 -1.04
C GLY A 68 8.78 21.62 -1.39
N PHE A 69 8.44 21.32 -2.65
CA PHE A 69 8.61 19.97 -3.20
C PHE A 69 10.10 19.68 -3.44
N SER A 70 10.63 18.67 -2.76
CA SER A 70 12.05 18.28 -2.78
C SER A 70 12.32 16.99 -3.55
N GLY A 71 11.29 16.40 -4.18
CA GLY A 71 11.41 15.22 -5.02
C GLY A 71 10.49 14.08 -4.58
N LEU A 72 10.75 12.89 -5.12
CA LEU A 72 9.97 11.70 -4.81
C LEU A 72 10.66 10.87 -3.72
N GLY A 73 9.85 10.31 -2.82
CA GLY A 73 10.27 9.31 -1.85
C GLY A 73 10.20 7.89 -2.42
N GLN A 74 10.24 6.90 -1.54
CA GLN A 74 10.09 5.49 -1.94
C GLN A 74 8.69 5.21 -2.50
N PHE A 75 8.64 4.38 -3.54
CA PHE A 75 7.41 3.77 -4.03
C PHE A 75 7.32 2.33 -3.54
N ARG A 76 6.12 1.94 -3.12
CA ARG A 76 5.81 0.58 -2.65
C ARG A 76 4.81 -0.07 -3.59
N MET A 77 4.96 -1.37 -3.77
CA MET A 77 4.04 -2.24 -4.46
C MET A 77 3.59 -3.34 -3.51
N THR A 78 2.32 -3.71 -3.62
CA THR A 78 1.73 -4.74 -2.76
C THR A 78 0.61 -5.47 -3.49
N SER A 79 0.41 -6.73 -3.15
CA SER A 79 -0.67 -7.58 -3.62
C SER A 79 -1.97 -7.30 -2.87
N ALA A 80 -1.89 -6.54 -1.77
CA ALA A 80 -3.02 -6.14 -0.97
C ALA A 80 -3.47 -4.71 -1.33
N PRO A 81 -4.77 -4.41 -1.25
CA PRO A 81 -5.27 -3.06 -1.50
C PRO A 81 -4.81 -2.05 -0.43
N VAL A 82 -4.35 -2.51 0.74
CA VAL A 82 -3.78 -1.66 1.80
C VAL A 82 -2.25 -1.72 1.72
N ALA A 83 -1.63 -0.60 1.34
CA ALA A 83 -0.20 -0.54 1.03
C ALA A 83 0.75 -0.60 2.25
N ASN A 84 0.23 -0.54 3.47
CA ASN A 84 1.03 -0.70 4.70
C ASN A 84 1.04 -2.14 5.22
N PHE A 85 0.79 -3.11 4.33
CA PHE A 85 0.82 -4.52 4.64
C PHE A 85 2.27 -5.01 4.73
N ILE A 86 2.80 -5.11 5.95
CA ILE A 86 4.23 -5.35 6.23
C ILE A 86 4.79 -6.65 5.64
N LYS A 87 3.94 -7.66 5.42
CA LYS A 87 4.39 -8.93 4.83
C LYS A 87 4.62 -8.82 3.31
N ASP A 88 4.33 -7.67 2.71
CA ASP A 88 4.47 -7.42 1.28
C ASP A 88 5.05 -6.01 1.01
N ASP A 89 6.38 -5.93 0.89
CA ASP A 89 7.12 -4.67 0.77
C ASP A 89 7.99 -4.63 -0.51
N ARG A 90 7.36 -4.90 -1.65
CA ARG A 90 8.05 -4.77 -2.94
C ARG A 90 8.33 -3.30 -3.23
N LYS A 91 9.57 -2.99 -3.59
CA LYS A 91 10.01 -1.62 -3.86
C LYS A 91 9.97 -1.34 -5.36
N MET A 92 9.54 -0.13 -5.70
CA MET A 92 9.61 0.38 -7.07
C MET A 92 10.57 1.56 -7.12
N ALA A 93 11.41 1.58 -8.17
CA ALA A 93 12.21 2.74 -8.50
C ALA A 93 11.42 3.63 -9.47
N PRO A 94 11.22 4.93 -9.16
CA PRO A 94 10.58 5.83 -10.10
C PRO A 94 11.51 6.08 -11.29
N TRP A 95 10.97 5.91 -12.50
CA TRP A 95 11.61 6.37 -13.73
C TRP A 95 10.93 7.65 -14.20
N MET A 96 11.65 8.77 -14.12
CA MET A 96 11.17 10.07 -14.58
C MET A 96 11.83 10.41 -15.91
N THR A 97 11.04 10.66 -16.94
CA THR A 97 11.54 11.03 -18.27
C THR A 97 10.60 12.03 -18.92
N ASP A 98 11.17 12.95 -19.68
CA ASP A 98 10.45 13.86 -20.59
C ASP A 98 10.03 13.16 -21.90
N ASN A 99 10.57 11.97 -22.17
CA ASN A 99 10.27 11.16 -23.34
C ASN A 99 9.91 9.72 -22.93
N PRO A 100 8.61 9.36 -22.84
CA PRO A 100 8.20 8.02 -22.41
C PRO A 100 8.63 6.90 -23.37
N LYS A 101 8.97 7.23 -24.63
CA LYS A 101 9.48 6.26 -25.61
C LYS A 101 10.98 5.97 -25.43
N SER A 102 11.68 6.71 -24.58
CA SER A 102 13.12 6.57 -24.39
C SER A 102 13.51 5.37 -23.52
N TYR A 103 12.56 4.68 -22.87
CA TYR A 103 12.85 3.63 -21.91
C TYR A 103 13.53 2.41 -22.58
N PRO A 104 14.85 2.19 -22.39
CA PRO A 104 15.54 1.02 -22.91
C PRO A 104 15.27 -0.15 -21.95
N LYS A 105 14.49 -1.14 -22.38
CA LYS A 105 14.00 -2.27 -21.56
C LYS A 105 15.07 -3.25 -21.04
N LYS A 106 16.36 -2.90 -21.01
CA LYS A 106 17.48 -3.86 -20.85
C LYS A 106 18.05 -4.02 -19.44
N TYR A 107 17.41 -3.53 -18.38
CA TYR A 107 18.04 -3.49 -17.05
C TYR A 107 17.75 -4.68 -16.11
N PHE A 108 17.14 -5.77 -16.60
CA PHE A 108 16.97 -7.03 -15.84
C PHE A 108 17.32 -8.27 -16.68
N GLU A 109 18.40 -8.21 -17.47
CA GLU A 109 19.05 -9.43 -17.93
C GLU A 109 19.96 -9.93 -16.79
N ILE A 110 19.46 -10.89 -16.00
CA ILE A 110 20.26 -11.75 -15.11
C ILE A 110 20.69 -12.97 -15.92
#